data_AF-A0A2G9YF55-F1
#
_entry.id   AF-A0A2G9YF55-F1
#
_cell.length_a   1.000
_cell.length_b   1.000
_cell.length_c   1.000
_cell.angle_alpha   90.00
_cell.angle_beta   90.00
_cell.angle_gamma   90.00
#
_symmetry.space_group_name_H-M   'P 1'
#
loop_
_entity.id
_entity.type
_entity.pdbx_description
1 polymer ?
#
loop_
_entity_poly.entity_id
_entity_poly.type
_entity_poly.pdbx_seq_one_letter_code
_entity_poly.pdbx_strand_id
1 'polypeptide(L)'
;MKFDKKQGREFYNWYLRISNEIFRILKPGGFFFSFSSPRLYHRMASAIDDTGLEIRDCFLWLYTQNQPKAMSLNHFIDKLDIDNIKKAKLKKKFDGWKTPQIKSCFEPIVMAQKPTDGTFLDNMIKNHIGLLNIKATVGNNMFPSNVLSIDNINETIDKFFLVKKPDKKEKGYFNGHKTVKPVEICEQILKLSAFYKNAVVLDPFIGSGTTAVAAKNLGLNYIGIDINPEYVDIALRRLGKIKNIPKKTGAKTKESSIATQENLFRNYAY
;
A
#
# COMPACT_ATOMS: atom_id res chain seq x y z
N MET A 1 7.25 -5.97 19.56
CA MET A 1 5.88 -6.28 19.09
C MET A 1 5.59 -7.75 19.38
N LYS A 2 4.58 -8.09 20.19
CA LYS A 2 4.26 -9.48 20.56
C LYS A 2 3.74 -10.26 19.34
N PHE A 3 4.09 -11.54 19.24
CA PHE A 3 3.50 -12.46 18.27
C PHE A 3 2.19 -12.99 18.85
N ASP A 4 1.16 -12.15 18.86
CA ASP A 4 -0.14 -12.50 19.41
C ASP A 4 -1.05 -13.07 18.30
N LYS A 5 -1.51 -14.31 18.48
CA LYS A 5 -2.46 -14.96 17.56
C LYS A 5 -3.80 -14.21 17.53
N LYS A 6 -4.19 -13.55 18.62
CA LYS A 6 -5.42 -12.75 18.69
C LYS A 6 -5.38 -11.59 17.68
N GLN A 7 -4.27 -10.86 17.62
CA GLN A 7 -4.06 -9.79 16.64
C GLN A 7 -4.24 -10.29 15.19
N GLY A 8 -3.72 -11.48 14.88
CA GLY A 8 -3.87 -12.06 13.54
C GLY A 8 -5.31 -12.44 13.20
N ARG A 9 -6.08 -12.94 14.19
CA ARG A 9 -7.51 -13.27 14.03
C ARG A 9 -8.38 -12.03 13.90
N GLU A 10 -8.12 -11.01 14.71
CA GLU A 10 -8.83 -9.71 14.62
C GLU A 10 -8.59 -9.05 13.27
N PHE A 11 -7.34 -9.07 12.78
CA PHE A 11 -7.01 -8.57 11.46
C PHE A 11 -7.74 -9.36 10.36
N TYR A 12 -7.74 -10.70 10.41
CA TYR A 12 -8.51 -11.53 9.48
C TYR A 12 -10.00 -11.16 9.50
N ASN A 13 -10.64 -11.11 10.67
CA ASN A 13 -12.08 -10.82 10.78
C ASN A 13 -12.42 -9.42 10.26
N TRP A 14 -11.57 -8.44 10.55
CA TRP A 14 -11.73 -7.10 10.02
C TRP A 14 -11.57 -7.07 8.50
N TYR A 15 -10.55 -7.75 7.98
CA TYR A 15 -10.27 -7.79 6.55
C TYR A 15 -11.36 -8.51 5.76
N LEU A 16 -11.92 -9.59 6.30
CA LEU A 16 -13.03 -10.34 5.71
C LEU A 16 -14.24 -9.42 5.46
N ARG A 17 -14.59 -8.56 6.43
CA ARG A 17 -15.68 -7.58 6.27
C ARG A 17 -15.40 -6.58 5.15
N ILE A 18 -14.17 -6.07 5.07
CA ILE A 18 -13.75 -5.16 4.01
C ILE A 18 -13.79 -5.86 2.64
N SER A 19 -13.27 -7.09 2.57
CA SER A 19 -13.26 -7.90 1.36
C SER A 19 -14.67 -8.24 0.87
N ASN A 20 -15.64 -8.41 1.76
CA ASN A 20 -17.05 -8.60 1.39
C ASN A 20 -17.63 -7.35 0.70
N GLU A 21 -17.35 -6.16 1.23
CA GLU A 21 -17.75 -4.91 0.57
C GLU A 21 -17.08 -4.73 -0.79
N ILE A 22 -15.80 -5.11 -0.90
CA ILE A 22 -15.06 -5.10 -2.16
C ILE A 22 -15.69 -6.09 -3.16
N PHE A 23 -15.99 -7.32 -2.74
CA PHE A 23 -16.66 -8.32 -3.58
C PHE A 23 -18.02 -7.83 -4.09
N ARG A 24 -18.79 -7.16 -3.22
CA ARG A 24 -20.10 -6.58 -3.56
C ARG A 24 -20.01 -5.53 -4.66
N ILE A 25 -19.04 -4.62 -4.59
CA ILE A 25 -18.92 -3.49 -5.53
C ILE A 25 -18.09 -3.80 -6.78
N LEU A 26 -17.22 -4.81 -6.74
CA LEU A 26 -16.44 -5.20 -7.91
C LEU A 26 -17.35 -5.73 -9.01
N LYS A 27 -17.11 -5.23 -10.23
CA LYS A 27 -17.68 -5.81 -11.45
C LYS A 27 -17.20 -7.26 -11.62
N PRO A 28 -17.99 -8.15 -12.24
CA PRO A 28 -17.52 -9.49 -12.59
C PRO A 28 -16.20 -9.45 -13.39
N GLY A 29 -15.23 -10.29 -13.01
CA GLY A 29 -13.86 -10.26 -13.51
C GLY A 29 -12.99 -9.11 -13.02
N GLY A 30 -13.50 -8.24 -12.14
CA GLY A 30 -12.76 -7.13 -11.55
C GLY A 30 -11.57 -7.60 -10.73
N PHE A 31 -10.45 -6.88 -10.84
CA PHE A 31 -9.23 -7.18 -10.10
C PHE A 31 -9.20 -6.48 -8.74
N PHE A 32 -8.69 -7.20 -7.74
CA PHE A 32 -8.40 -6.67 -6.42
C PHE A 32 -6.92 -6.87 -6.09
N PHE A 33 -6.20 -5.75 -5.90
CA PHE A 33 -4.82 -5.75 -5.45
C PHE A 33 -4.73 -5.27 -4.01
N SER A 34 -4.11 -6.06 -3.14
CA SER A 34 -3.97 -5.71 -1.74
C SER A 34 -2.55 -5.89 -1.22
N PHE A 35 -1.98 -4.81 -0.70
CA PHE A 35 -0.63 -4.77 -0.15
C PHE A 35 -0.65 -5.17 1.33
N SER A 36 0.28 -6.03 1.75
CA SER A 36 0.48 -6.36 3.16
C SER A 36 1.94 -6.53 3.50
N SER A 37 2.29 -6.29 4.77
CA SER A 37 3.55 -6.83 5.30
C SER A 37 3.60 -8.37 5.15
N PRO A 38 4.78 -8.98 4.93
CA PRO A 38 4.88 -10.45 4.83
C PRO A 38 4.30 -11.20 6.03
N ARG A 39 4.40 -10.60 7.22
CA ARG A 39 3.92 -11.20 8.47
C ARG A 39 2.42 -11.45 8.49
N LEU A 40 1.61 -10.52 7.96
CA LEU A 40 0.14 -10.61 8.01
C LEU A 40 -0.48 -11.04 6.68
N TYR A 41 0.34 -11.20 5.63
CA TYR A 41 -0.10 -11.56 4.28
C TYR A 41 -1.00 -12.80 4.27
N HIS A 42 -0.61 -13.88 4.95
CA HIS A 42 -1.40 -15.12 4.99
C HIS A 42 -2.82 -14.90 5.53
N ARG A 43 -3.01 -14.05 6.55
CA ARG A 43 -4.35 -13.75 7.10
C ARG A 43 -5.16 -12.91 6.14
N MET A 44 -4.52 -11.96 5.47
CA MET A 44 -5.18 -11.14 4.46
C MET A 44 -5.61 -11.98 3.26
N ALA A 45 -4.71 -12.82 2.74
CA ALA A 45 -4.99 -13.68 1.60
C ALA A 45 -6.14 -14.66 1.90
N SER A 46 -6.12 -15.34 3.06
CA SER A 46 -7.25 -16.19 3.46
C SER A 46 -8.55 -15.41 3.59
N ALA A 47 -8.54 -14.22 4.20
CA ALA A 47 -9.74 -13.41 4.32
C ALA A 47 -10.30 -12.95 2.97
N ILE A 48 -9.46 -12.81 1.94
CA ILE A 48 -9.88 -12.48 0.57
C ILE A 48 -10.46 -13.71 -0.13
N ASP A 49 -9.79 -14.86 0.00
CA ASP A 49 -10.22 -16.14 -0.58
C ASP A 49 -11.62 -16.54 -0.06
N ASP A 50 -11.83 -16.37 1.26
CA ASP A 50 -13.07 -16.72 1.94
C ASP A 50 -14.28 -15.83 1.56
N THR A 51 -14.11 -14.74 0.79
CA THR A 51 -15.24 -13.94 0.27
C THR A 51 -15.74 -14.42 -1.09
N GLY A 52 -15.08 -15.41 -1.70
CA GLY A 52 -15.38 -15.88 -3.05
C GLY A 52 -14.63 -15.13 -4.15
N LEU A 53 -13.63 -14.31 -3.81
CA LEU A 53 -12.64 -13.81 -4.77
C LEU A 53 -11.61 -14.92 -5.05
N GLU A 54 -11.29 -15.14 -6.32
CA GLU A 54 -10.29 -16.13 -6.73
C GLU A 54 -8.89 -15.53 -6.60
N ILE A 55 -8.05 -16.10 -5.73
CA ILE A 55 -6.64 -15.72 -5.65
C ILE A 55 -5.92 -16.14 -6.95
N ARG A 56 -5.39 -15.17 -7.69
CA ARG A 56 -4.70 -15.41 -8.97
C ARG A 56 -3.20 -15.46 -8.85
N ASP A 57 -2.61 -14.58 -8.05
CA ASP A 57 -1.15 -14.47 -7.91
C ASP A 57 -0.76 -13.73 -6.63
N CYS A 58 0.54 -13.74 -6.31
CA CYS A 58 1.17 -12.96 -5.26
C CYS A 58 2.31 -12.14 -5.87
N PHE A 59 2.11 -10.82 -6.00
CA PHE A 59 3.17 -9.93 -6.48
C PHE A 59 4.11 -9.59 -5.32
N LEU A 60 5.41 -9.49 -5.58
CA LEU A 60 6.40 -9.10 -4.58
C LEU A 60 7.00 -7.75 -4.93
N TRP A 61 6.78 -6.73 -4.11
CA TRP A 61 7.53 -5.49 -4.18
C TRP A 61 8.81 -5.59 -3.34
N LEU A 62 9.96 -5.75 -3.99
CA LEU A 62 11.29 -5.77 -3.41
C LEU A 62 11.80 -4.35 -3.10
N TYR A 63 12.46 -4.22 -1.96
CA TYR A 63 13.18 -3.02 -1.58
C TYR A 63 14.43 -3.39 -0.78
N THR A 64 15.56 -2.81 -1.14
CA THR A 64 16.88 -3.06 -0.54
C THR A 64 17.18 -2.09 0.59
N GLN A 65 16.53 -0.93 0.63
CA GLN A 65 16.72 0.09 1.66
C GLN A 65 15.59 0.07 2.71
N ASN A 66 15.79 -0.68 3.79
CA ASN A 66 14.93 -0.62 4.99
C ASN A 66 15.74 -0.96 6.25
N GLN A 67 15.25 -0.50 7.41
CA GLN A 67 15.84 -0.79 8.72
C GLN A 67 15.23 -2.07 9.31
N PRO A 68 16.03 -2.95 9.95
CA PRO A 68 15.48 -4.08 10.70
C PRO A 68 14.54 -3.58 11.81
N LYS A 69 13.33 -4.14 11.90
CA LYS A 69 12.38 -3.83 12.98
C LYS A 69 12.64 -4.63 14.27
N ALA A 70 13.76 -5.37 14.30
CA ALA A 70 14.21 -6.15 15.43
C ALA A 70 14.60 -5.24 16.60
N MET A 71 14.06 -5.51 17.78
CA MET A 71 14.38 -4.77 19.00
C MET A 71 15.59 -5.40 19.69
N SER A 72 16.45 -4.56 20.28
CA SER A 72 17.49 -5.00 21.21
C SER A 72 16.87 -5.64 22.45
N LEU A 73 17.58 -6.60 23.05
CA LEU A 73 17.19 -7.24 24.30
C LEU A 73 17.39 -6.33 25.53
N ASN A 74 18.16 -5.25 25.40
CA ASN A 74 18.51 -4.36 26.51
C ASN A 74 17.28 -3.84 27.25
N HIS A 75 16.24 -3.42 26.51
CA HIS A 75 15.00 -2.92 27.10
C HIS A 75 14.26 -3.98 27.94
N PHE A 76 14.39 -5.27 27.59
CA PHE A 76 13.81 -6.36 28.39
C PHE A 76 14.67 -6.66 29.61
N ILE A 77 15.99 -6.66 29.46
CA ILE A 77 16.96 -6.89 30.56
C ILE A 77 16.82 -5.80 31.63
N ASP A 78 16.61 -4.55 31.23
CA ASP A 78 16.46 -3.42 32.16
C ASP A 78 15.22 -3.56 33.06
N LYS A 79 14.17 -4.22 32.55
CA LYS A 79 12.91 -4.50 33.26
C LYS A 79 12.95 -5.71 34.19
N LEU A 80 14.02 -6.49 34.19
CA LEU A 80 14.15 -7.65 35.10
C LEU A 80 14.35 -7.17 36.54
N ASP A 81 13.76 -7.88 37.49
CA ASP A 81 13.95 -7.65 38.92
C ASP A 81 15.18 -8.43 39.44
N ILE A 82 16.37 -7.96 39.03
CA ILE A 82 17.68 -8.53 39.38
C ILE A 82 18.72 -7.43 39.57
N ASP A 83 19.83 -7.74 40.25
CA ASP A 83 20.92 -6.79 40.48
C ASP A 83 21.60 -6.29 39.20
N ASN A 84 22.20 -5.09 39.30
CA ASN A 84 22.83 -4.41 38.16
C ASN A 84 24.04 -5.16 37.58
N ILE A 85 24.74 -5.95 38.40
CA ILE A 85 25.90 -6.75 37.95
C ILE A 85 25.42 -7.87 37.03
N LYS A 86 24.33 -8.55 37.38
CA LYS A 86 23.68 -9.57 36.54
C LYS A 86 23.10 -8.95 35.28
N LYS A 87 22.47 -7.78 35.35
CA LYS A 87 22.00 -7.06 34.14
C LYS A 87 23.16 -6.75 33.19
N ALA A 88 24.28 -6.24 33.70
CA ALA A 88 25.47 -5.95 32.89
C ALA A 88 26.05 -7.23 32.23
N LYS A 89 26.13 -8.33 32.98
CA LYS A 89 26.54 -9.64 32.43
C LYS A 89 25.59 -10.12 31.32
N LEU A 90 24.28 -9.98 31.49
CA LEU A 90 23.29 -10.37 30.48
C LEU A 90 23.39 -9.49 29.22
N LYS A 91 23.54 -8.17 29.36
CA LYS A 91 23.72 -7.26 28.22
C LYS A 91 24.97 -7.60 27.42
N LYS A 92 26.09 -7.90 28.10
CA LYS A 92 27.34 -8.33 27.44
C LYS A 92 27.18 -9.69 26.77
N LYS A 93 26.51 -10.65 27.42
CA LYS A 93 26.29 -12.01 26.89
C LYS A 93 25.41 -12.01 25.64
N PHE A 94 24.41 -11.15 25.60
CA PHE A 94 23.44 -11.06 24.51
C PHE A 94 23.64 -9.85 23.60
N ASP A 95 24.85 -9.29 23.58
CA ASP A 95 25.17 -8.21 22.65
C ASP A 95 25.04 -8.70 21.20
N GLY A 96 24.47 -7.86 20.33
CA GLY A 96 24.12 -8.23 18.95
C GLY A 96 22.87 -9.11 18.79
N TRP A 97 22.35 -9.74 19.85
CA TRP A 97 21.10 -10.52 19.78
C TRP A 97 19.88 -9.59 19.73
N LYS A 98 18.93 -9.89 18.85
CA LYS A 98 17.69 -9.12 18.66
C LYS A 98 16.48 -10.03 18.64
N THR A 99 15.29 -9.47 18.86
CA THR A 99 14.02 -10.21 18.72
C THR A 99 13.91 -10.83 17.31
N PRO A 100 13.23 -11.99 17.13
CA PRO A 100 13.24 -12.76 15.89
C PRO A 100 12.47 -12.08 14.75
N GLN A 101 13.10 -11.06 14.17
CA GLN A 101 12.62 -10.29 13.04
C GLN A 101 13.85 -9.91 12.22
N ILE A 102 14.03 -10.57 11.09
CA ILE A 102 15.02 -10.14 10.12
C ILE A 102 14.49 -8.95 9.33
N LYS A 103 15.38 -8.24 8.65
CA LYS A 103 14.99 -7.17 7.74
C LYS A 103 14.07 -7.75 6.66
N SER A 104 12.85 -7.25 6.57
CA SER A 104 12.00 -7.50 5.41
C SER A 104 12.58 -6.75 4.23
N CYS A 105 12.74 -7.43 3.10
CA CYS A 105 13.20 -6.85 1.83
C CYS A 105 12.12 -6.89 0.75
N PHE A 106 10.88 -7.22 1.13
CA PHE A 106 9.75 -7.24 0.21
C PHE A 106 8.42 -6.92 0.90
N GLU A 107 7.43 -6.56 0.09
CA GLU A 107 6.03 -6.43 0.47
C GLU A 107 5.17 -7.25 -0.51
N PRO A 108 4.49 -8.31 -0.04
CA PRO A 108 3.62 -9.08 -0.90
C PRO A 108 2.30 -8.35 -1.16
N ILE A 109 1.79 -8.53 -2.37
CA ILE A 109 0.56 -7.95 -2.88
C ILE A 109 -0.29 -9.10 -3.39
N VAL A 110 -1.44 -9.36 -2.75
CA VAL A 110 -2.40 -10.34 -3.27
C VAL A 110 -2.98 -9.78 -4.56
N MET A 111 -2.97 -10.56 -5.63
CA MET A 111 -3.82 -10.34 -6.82
C MET A 111 -4.97 -11.34 -6.74
N ALA A 112 -6.17 -10.84 -6.53
CA ALA A 112 -7.40 -11.64 -6.57
C ALA A 112 -8.34 -11.13 -7.67
N GLN A 113 -9.26 -11.98 -8.10
CA GLN A 113 -10.21 -11.67 -9.17
C GLN A 113 -11.60 -12.17 -8.80
N LYS A 114 -12.64 -11.36 -9.03
CA LYS A 114 -14.02 -11.85 -8.92
C LYS A 114 -14.30 -12.87 -10.03
N PRO A 115 -14.98 -14.01 -9.74
CA PRO A 115 -15.33 -14.98 -10.77
C PRO A 115 -15.96 -14.33 -12.00
N THR A 116 -15.61 -14.83 -13.18
CA THR A 116 -16.11 -14.31 -14.45
C THR A 116 -17.56 -14.74 -14.69
N ASP A 117 -18.31 -13.90 -15.38
CA ASP A 117 -19.62 -14.28 -15.93
C ASP A 117 -19.41 -14.95 -17.30
N GLY A 118 -19.52 -16.28 -17.35
CA GLY A 118 -19.15 -17.07 -18.53
C GLY A 118 -17.63 -17.23 -18.71
N THR A 119 -17.15 -17.35 -19.95
CA THR A 119 -15.71 -17.45 -20.22
C THR A 119 -14.99 -16.11 -20.00
N PHE A 120 -13.66 -16.12 -19.89
CA PHE A 120 -12.87 -14.89 -19.81
C PHE A 120 -13.11 -13.94 -21.01
N LEU A 121 -13.33 -14.51 -22.19
CA LEU A 121 -13.64 -13.74 -23.40
C LEU A 121 -15.03 -13.10 -23.29
N ASP A 122 -16.04 -13.88 -22.87
CA ASP A 122 -17.40 -13.37 -22.65
C ASP A 122 -17.41 -12.25 -21.61
N ASN A 123 -16.69 -12.45 -20.50
CA ASN A 123 -16.57 -11.45 -19.45
C ASN A 123 -15.83 -10.19 -19.94
N MET A 124 -14.79 -10.34 -20.76
CA MET A 124 -14.09 -9.19 -21.33
C MET A 124 -14.96 -8.41 -22.33
N ILE A 125 -15.77 -9.11 -23.14
CA ILE A 125 -16.73 -8.48 -24.07
C ILE A 125 -17.83 -7.75 -23.29
N LYS A 126 -18.37 -8.38 -22.25
CA LYS A 126 -19.51 -7.86 -21.48
C LYS A 126 -19.12 -6.78 -20.45
N ASN A 127 -18.07 -7.05 -19.67
CA ASN A 127 -17.70 -6.27 -18.49
C ASN A 127 -16.43 -5.44 -18.71
N HIS A 128 -15.70 -5.65 -19.81
CA HIS A 128 -14.46 -4.95 -20.16
C HIS A 128 -13.35 -5.01 -19.09
N ILE A 129 -13.30 -6.14 -18.37
CA ILE A 129 -12.31 -6.41 -17.33
C ILE A 129 -12.08 -7.92 -17.21
N GLY A 130 -10.96 -8.30 -16.61
CA GLY A 130 -10.66 -9.69 -16.23
C GLY A 130 -9.57 -10.39 -17.04
N LEU A 131 -8.98 -9.70 -18.01
CA LEU A 131 -7.72 -10.11 -18.66
C LEU A 131 -6.57 -9.20 -18.20
N LEU A 132 -5.32 -9.64 -18.41
CA LEU A 132 -4.11 -8.83 -18.17
C LEU A 132 -3.55 -8.26 -19.48
N ASN A 133 -3.17 -6.99 -19.48
CA ASN A 133 -2.50 -6.36 -20.63
C ASN A 133 -1.00 -6.68 -20.65
N ILE A 134 -0.63 -7.75 -21.34
CA ILE A 134 0.79 -8.16 -21.47
C ILE A 134 1.63 -7.21 -22.33
N LYS A 135 1.02 -6.25 -23.05
CA LYS A 135 1.73 -5.21 -23.79
C LYS A 135 2.20 -4.06 -22.90
N ALA A 136 1.81 -4.04 -21.62
CA ALA A 136 2.34 -3.11 -20.62
C ALA A 136 3.78 -3.51 -20.25
N THR A 137 4.70 -3.33 -21.19
CA THR A 137 6.09 -3.75 -21.03
C THR A 137 6.81 -2.94 -19.95
N VAL A 138 7.76 -3.59 -19.28
CA VAL A 138 8.63 -2.99 -18.26
C VAL A 138 10.10 -3.11 -18.67
N GLY A 139 10.96 -2.23 -18.14
CA GLY A 139 12.38 -2.22 -18.47
C GLY A 139 12.67 -2.05 -19.98
N ASN A 140 13.45 -2.97 -20.56
CA ASN A 140 13.88 -2.98 -21.96
C ASN A 140 12.79 -3.52 -22.92
N ASN A 141 11.55 -3.03 -22.82
CA ASN A 141 10.43 -3.43 -23.68
C ASN A 141 10.05 -4.93 -23.57
N MET A 142 10.12 -5.48 -22.35
CA MET A 142 9.86 -6.89 -22.08
C MET A 142 8.55 -7.13 -21.33
N PHE A 143 8.04 -8.38 -21.33
CA PHE A 143 6.79 -8.76 -20.66
C PHE A 143 6.80 -8.47 -19.14
N PRO A 144 5.64 -8.11 -18.55
CA PRO A 144 5.52 -7.82 -17.12
C PRO A 144 5.69 -9.07 -16.24
N SER A 145 6.25 -8.91 -15.02
CA SER A 145 6.50 -9.97 -14.04
C SER A 145 5.72 -9.75 -12.73
N ASN A 146 5.46 -10.82 -11.98
CA ASN A 146 4.89 -10.75 -10.63
C ASN A 146 5.92 -10.34 -9.56
N VAL A 147 7.19 -10.14 -9.90
CA VAL A 147 8.18 -9.53 -9.00
C VAL A 147 8.49 -8.11 -9.49
N LEU A 148 8.48 -7.14 -8.58
CA LEU A 148 8.72 -5.72 -8.82
C LEU A 148 9.73 -5.21 -7.79
N SER A 149 10.54 -4.20 -8.09
CA SER A 149 11.68 -3.73 -7.30
C SER A 149 11.95 -2.27 -7.65
N ILE A 150 12.16 -1.40 -6.66
CA ILE A 150 12.40 0.04 -6.93
C ILE A 150 13.85 0.50 -6.84
N ASP A 151 14.75 -0.38 -6.39
CA ASP A 151 16.16 -0.05 -6.26
C ASP A 151 16.93 -0.63 -7.45
N ASN A 152 17.98 0.07 -7.92
CA ASN A 152 18.94 -0.51 -8.87
C ASN A 152 19.63 -1.68 -8.19
N ILE A 153 19.32 -2.90 -8.63
CA ILE A 153 19.98 -4.09 -8.15
C ILE A 153 21.19 -4.30 -9.07
N ASN A 154 22.39 -4.37 -8.49
CA ASN A 154 23.62 -4.64 -9.25
C ASN A 154 23.51 -5.97 -10.02
N GLU A 155 24.33 -6.10 -11.08
CA GLU A 155 24.23 -6.88 -12.33
C GLU A 155 23.77 -8.36 -12.32
N THR A 156 23.22 -8.90 -11.25
CA THR A 156 22.72 -10.27 -11.17
C THR A 156 21.26 -10.34 -10.70
N ILE A 157 20.43 -9.35 -11.04
CA ILE A 157 18.97 -9.47 -11.01
C ILE A 157 18.42 -8.84 -12.29
N ASP A 158 17.50 -9.56 -12.93
CA ASP A 158 17.00 -9.20 -14.25
C ASP A 158 16.25 -7.85 -14.23
N LYS A 159 16.45 -7.01 -15.25
CA LYS A 159 15.95 -5.61 -15.25
C LYS A 159 14.42 -5.50 -15.29
N PHE A 160 13.72 -6.58 -15.59
CA PHE A 160 12.26 -6.71 -15.57
C PHE A 160 11.65 -6.42 -14.19
N PHE A 161 12.42 -6.66 -13.14
CA PHE A 161 11.95 -6.42 -11.80
C PHE A 161 11.96 -4.93 -11.47
N LEU A 162 12.57 -4.03 -12.24
CA LEU A 162 12.84 -2.66 -11.80
C LEU A 162 11.73 -1.63 -12.17
N VAL A 163 11.29 -0.82 -11.20
CA VAL A 163 10.42 0.37 -11.30
C VAL A 163 11.11 1.58 -10.66
N LYS A 164 10.81 2.82 -11.05
CA LYS A 164 11.53 3.98 -10.47
C LYS A 164 11.15 4.25 -9.01
N LYS A 165 12.14 4.69 -8.22
CA LYS A 165 11.97 5.12 -6.84
C LYS A 165 11.29 6.50 -6.76
N PRO A 166 10.44 6.75 -5.74
CA PRO A 166 9.82 8.06 -5.58
C PRO A 166 10.81 9.15 -5.24
N ASP A 167 10.85 10.20 -6.07
CA ASP A 167 11.67 11.38 -5.84
C ASP A 167 11.00 12.36 -4.83
N LYS A 168 11.73 13.41 -4.43
CA LYS A 168 11.18 14.43 -3.51
C LYS A 168 9.98 15.18 -4.11
N LYS A 169 9.90 15.28 -5.43
CA LYS A 169 8.83 15.96 -6.16
C LYS A 169 7.55 15.12 -6.13
N GLU A 170 7.63 13.82 -6.35
CA GLU A 170 6.55 12.83 -6.30
C GLU A 170 5.97 12.69 -4.90
N LYS A 171 6.84 12.69 -3.88
CA LYS A 171 6.42 12.66 -2.46
C LYS A 171 5.67 13.93 -2.08
N GLY A 172 6.03 15.07 -2.66
CA GLY A 172 5.53 16.39 -2.28
C GLY A 172 6.22 16.92 -1.02
N TYR A 173 6.65 18.18 -1.06
CA TYR A 173 7.40 18.84 0.03
C TYR A 173 6.67 18.90 1.39
N PHE A 174 5.38 18.57 1.43
CA PHE A 174 4.52 18.64 2.61
C PHE A 174 4.18 17.27 3.22
N ASN A 175 4.61 16.18 2.59
CA ASN A 175 4.11 14.84 2.91
C ASN A 175 4.84 14.22 4.12
N GLY A 176 4.14 14.16 5.25
CA GLY A 176 4.60 13.53 6.49
C GLY A 176 4.19 12.06 6.64
N HIS A 177 3.58 11.46 5.62
CA HIS A 177 3.08 10.08 5.69
C HIS A 177 4.23 9.08 5.81
N LYS A 178 4.21 8.23 6.85
CA LYS A 178 5.32 7.32 7.18
C LYS A 178 5.59 6.26 6.10
N THR A 179 4.61 5.94 5.26
CA THR A 179 4.69 4.85 4.26
C THR A 179 4.01 5.23 2.93
N VAL A 180 4.55 6.20 2.19
CA VAL A 180 4.05 6.53 0.84
C VAL A 180 4.46 5.42 -0.12
N LYS A 181 3.49 4.77 -0.78
CA LYS A 181 3.76 3.82 -1.87
C LYS A 181 4.30 4.55 -3.10
N PRO A 182 5.23 3.96 -3.86
CA PRO A 182 5.66 4.51 -5.14
C PRO A 182 4.51 4.62 -6.14
N VAL A 183 4.35 5.79 -6.77
CA VAL A 183 3.33 6.00 -7.80
C VAL A 183 3.54 5.03 -8.95
N GLU A 184 4.78 4.76 -9.33
CA GLU A 184 5.09 3.88 -10.45
C GLU A 184 4.63 2.43 -10.24
N ILE A 185 4.66 1.91 -9.01
CA ILE A 185 4.09 0.58 -8.72
C ILE A 185 2.59 0.58 -8.98
N CYS A 186 1.88 1.61 -8.49
CA CYS A 186 0.45 1.75 -8.74
C CYS A 186 0.18 1.90 -10.25
N GLU A 187 0.96 2.71 -10.97
CA GLU A 187 0.79 2.86 -12.42
C GLU A 187 1.00 1.54 -13.17
N GLN A 188 2.00 0.73 -12.81
CA GLN A 188 2.20 -0.58 -13.45
C GLN A 188 1.03 -1.52 -13.20
N ILE A 189 0.55 -1.62 -11.95
CA ILE A 189 -0.63 -2.43 -11.62
C ILE A 189 -1.85 -1.97 -12.47
N LEU A 190 -2.10 -0.66 -12.53
CA LEU A 190 -3.23 -0.11 -13.28
C LEU A 190 -3.10 -0.31 -14.80
N LYS A 191 -1.90 -0.21 -15.37
CA LYS A 191 -1.65 -0.53 -16.78
C LYS A 191 -1.93 -2.01 -17.09
N LEU A 192 -1.66 -2.90 -16.15
CA LEU A 192 -1.88 -4.33 -16.29
C LEU A 192 -3.37 -4.69 -16.17
N SER A 193 -4.08 -4.09 -15.23
CA SER A 193 -5.41 -4.56 -14.80
C SER A 193 -6.59 -3.64 -15.14
N ALA A 194 -6.33 -2.37 -15.48
CA ALA A 194 -7.35 -1.33 -15.71
C ALA A 194 -7.10 -0.57 -17.02
N PHE A 195 -6.74 -1.30 -18.09
CA PHE A 195 -6.33 -0.75 -19.39
C PHE A 195 -7.49 -0.34 -20.31
N TYR A 196 -8.73 -0.64 -19.95
CA TYR A 196 -9.89 -0.25 -20.74
C TYR A 196 -10.17 1.26 -20.58
N LYS A 197 -10.61 1.90 -21.68
CA LYS A 197 -10.97 3.32 -21.67
C LYS A 197 -12.09 3.56 -20.66
N ASN A 198 -11.91 4.55 -19.76
CA ASN A 198 -12.84 4.88 -18.68
C ASN A 198 -12.93 3.86 -17.53
N ALA A 199 -11.98 2.92 -17.40
CA ALA A 199 -11.92 2.05 -16.22
C ALA A 199 -11.88 2.89 -14.94
N VAL A 200 -12.55 2.39 -13.88
CA VAL A 200 -12.67 3.05 -12.58
C VAL A 200 -11.83 2.30 -11.56
N VAL A 201 -10.94 3.03 -10.89
CA VAL A 201 -10.06 2.52 -9.84
C VAL A 201 -10.58 2.97 -8.48
N LEU A 202 -10.84 2.04 -7.57
CA LEU A 202 -11.18 2.35 -6.18
C LEU A 202 -10.00 2.03 -5.27
N ASP A 203 -9.62 2.99 -4.43
CA ASP A 203 -8.74 2.76 -3.28
C ASP A 203 -9.47 3.12 -1.98
N PRO A 204 -9.91 2.12 -1.18
CA PRO A 204 -10.64 2.37 0.06
C PRO A 204 -9.75 2.84 1.22
N PHE A 205 -8.43 2.90 1.01
CA PHE A 205 -7.42 3.35 1.98
C PHE A 205 -6.40 4.28 1.30
N ILE A 206 -6.91 5.31 0.61
CA ILE A 206 -6.17 6.12 -0.35
C ILE A 206 -4.96 6.85 0.26
N GLY A 207 -4.99 7.13 1.57
CA GLY A 207 -3.93 7.83 2.28
C GLY A 207 -3.55 9.13 1.59
N SER A 208 -2.25 9.32 1.37
CA SER A 208 -1.73 10.51 0.68
C SER A 208 -2.02 10.57 -0.84
N GLY A 209 -2.83 9.68 -1.42
CA GLY A 209 -3.29 9.83 -2.81
C GLY A 209 -2.47 9.12 -3.88
N THR A 210 -1.56 8.20 -3.55
CA THR A 210 -0.69 7.56 -4.57
C THR A 210 -1.48 6.89 -5.69
N THR A 211 -2.50 6.09 -5.35
CA THR A 211 -3.33 5.39 -6.35
C THR A 211 -4.11 6.36 -7.23
N ALA A 212 -4.64 7.44 -6.65
CA ALA A 212 -5.36 8.48 -7.38
C ALA A 212 -4.43 9.27 -8.33
N VAL A 213 -3.19 9.57 -7.89
CA VAL A 213 -2.18 10.22 -8.74
C VAL A 213 -1.82 9.31 -9.92
N ALA A 214 -1.58 8.01 -9.66
CA ALA A 214 -1.31 7.03 -10.72
C ALA A 214 -2.48 6.94 -11.72
N ALA A 215 -3.71 6.83 -11.23
CA ALA A 215 -4.90 6.79 -12.08
C ALA A 215 -5.04 8.06 -12.92
N LYS A 216 -4.84 9.25 -12.31
CA LYS A 216 -4.85 10.54 -13.02
C LYS A 216 -3.80 10.59 -14.14
N ASN A 217 -2.57 10.15 -13.86
CA ASN A 217 -1.48 10.14 -14.86
C ASN A 217 -1.80 9.24 -16.06
N LEU A 218 -2.57 8.18 -15.85
CA LEU A 218 -3.01 7.24 -16.90
C LEU A 218 -4.34 7.63 -17.57
N GLY A 219 -4.96 8.75 -17.17
CA GLY A 219 -6.25 9.16 -17.70
C GLY A 219 -7.42 8.24 -17.28
N LEU A 220 -7.28 7.54 -16.15
CA LEU A 220 -8.31 6.65 -15.61
C LEU A 220 -9.23 7.39 -14.63
N ASN A 221 -10.45 6.88 -14.47
CA ASN A 221 -11.37 7.34 -13.44
C ASN A 221 -10.94 6.74 -12.09
N TYR A 222 -11.11 7.48 -11.00
CA TYR A 222 -10.74 6.99 -9.68
C TYR A 222 -11.68 7.48 -8.58
N ILE A 223 -11.79 6.67 -7.52
CA ILE A 223 -12.46 6.96 -6.27
C ILE A 223 -11.48 6.63 -5.14
N GLY A 224 -11.28 7.55 -4.21
CA GLY A 224 -10.39 7.36 -3.07
C GLY A 224 -11.11 7.65 -1.76
N ILE A 225 -10.95 6.78 -0.76
CA ILE A 225 -11.55 6.92 0.57
C ILE A 225 -10.44 6.87 1.61
N ASP A 226 -10.43 7.82 2.54
CA ASP A 226 -9.61 7.74 3.75
C ASP A 226 -10.41 8.31 4.93
N ILE A 227 -10.20 7.76 6.12
CA ILE A 227 -10.80 8.27 7.35
C ILE A 227 -10.05 9.50 7.89
N ASN A 228 -8.78 9.67 7.52
CA ASN A 228 -7.95 10.76 8.01
C ASN A 228 -8.07 12.00 7.08
N PRO A 229 -8.71 13.09 7.55
CA PRO A 229 -8.87 14.29 6.73
C PRO A 229 -7.53 14.93 6.33
N GLU A 230 -6.48 14.82 7.15
CA GLU A 230 -5.15 15.35 6.80
C GLU A 230 -4.54 14.62 5.60
N TYR A 231 -4.80 13.31 5.47
CA TYR A 231 -4.31 12.53 4.33
C TYR A 231 -5.10 12.85 3.06
N VAL A 232 -6.42 13.05 3.19
CA VAL A 232 -7.28 13.54 2.09
C VAL A 232 -6.79 14.90 1.59
N ASP A 233 -6.46 15.84 2.49
CA ASP A 233 -5.91 17.14 2.12
C ASP A 233 -4.59 17.03 1.34
N ILE A 234 -3.69 16.14 1.77
CA ILE A 234 -2.44 15.87 1.04
C ILE A 234 -2.73 15.29 -0.35
N ALA A 235 -3.66 14.34 -0.44
CA ALA A 235 -4.06 13.73 -1.71
C ALA A 235 -4.62 14.79 -2.67
N LEU A 236 -5.53 15.65 -2.22
CA LEU A 236 -6.14 16.71 -3.01
C LEU A 236 -5.11 17.72 -3.52
N ARG A 237 -4.11 18.08 -2.69
CA ARG A 237 -2.98 18.92 -3.12
C ARG A 237 -2.13 18.25 -4.19
N ARG A 238 -1.77 16.97 -4.02
CA ARG A 238 -1.01 16.20 -5.03
C ARG A 238 -1.79 16.06 -6.34
N LEU A 239 -3.11 15.98 -6.27
CA LEU A 239 -4.00 15.95 -7.44
C LEU A 239 -4.21 17.33 -8.09
N GLY A 240 -3.70 18.41 -7.48
CA GLY A 240 -3.89 19.79 -7.95
C GLY A 240 -5.31 20.32 -7.78
N LYS A 241 -6.12 19.70 -6.91
CA LYS A 241 -7.51 20.10 -6.62
C LYS A 241 -7.60 21.24 -5.63
N ILE A 242 -6.58 21.41 -4.77
CA ILE A 242 -6.48 22.50 -3.81
C ILE A 242 -5.09 23.15 -3.94
N LYS A 243 -5.03 24.48 -3.86
CA LYS A 243 -3.78 25.24 -3.94
C LYS A 243 -2.85 24.90 -2.77
N ASN A 244 -1.55 24.86 -3.03
CA ASN A 244 -0.54 24.68 -1.99
C ASN A 244 -0.55 25.89 -1.04
N ILE A 245 -1.05 25.71 0.17
CA ILE A 245 -0.82 26.67 1.25
C ILE A 245 0.56 26.33 1.83
N PRO A 246 1.56 27.22 1.73
CA PRO A 246 2.86 26.99 2.34
C PRO A 246 2.67 26.71 3.84
N LYS A 247 3.34 25.67 4.35
CA LYS A 247 3.42 25.45 5.79
C LYS A 247 3.91 26.75 6.42
N LYS A 248 3.10 27.37 7.30
CA LYS A 248 3.61 28.40 8.21
C LYS A 248 4.82 27.80 8.90
N THR A 249 6.00 28.30 8.56
CA THR A 249 7.21 28.06 9.33
C THR A 249 6.90 28.52 10.75
N GLY A 250 7.21 27.67 11.73
CA GLY A 250 6.74 27.83 13.10
C GLY A 250 7.11 29.19 13.69
N ALA A 251 6.12 30.06 13.81
CA ALA A 251 6.07 31.06 14.86
C ALA A 251 4.89 30.67 15.75
N LYS A 252 5.19 30.28 17.00
CA LYS A 252 4.18 30.13 18.04
C LYS A 252 3.55 31.50 18.27
N THR A 253 2.29 31.68 17.89
CA THR A 253 1.44 32.72 18.48
C THR A 253 0.14 32.08 18.95
N LYS A 254 -0.20 32.40 20.20
CA LYS A 254 -1.37 31.92 20.93
C LYS A 254 -2.67 32.42 20.31
N GLU A 255 -3.67 31.53 20.35
CA GLU A 255 -5.13 31.75 20.45
C GLU A 255 -5.84 32.72 19.49
N SER A 256 -6.75 32.15 18.70
CA SER A 256 -8.21 32.26 18.83
C SER A 256 -8.91 32.43 17.48
N SER A 257 -9.79 31.47 17.15
CA SER A 257 -11.15 31.68 16.67
C SER A 257 -11.67 30.39 16.03
N ILE A 258 -12.75 29.91 16.64
CA ILE A 258 -13.60 28.83 16.15
C ILE A 258 -14.36 29.40 14.96
N ALA A 259 -14.19 28.80 13.77
CA ALA A 259 -15.09 28.98 12.64
C ALA A 259 -15.30 27.62 11.98
N THR A 260 -16.55 27.18 12.03
CA THR A 260 -17.09 25.87 11.66
C THR A 260 -16.86 25.57 10.17
N GLN A 261 -16.27 24.40 9.90
CA GLN A 261 -15.87 23.94 8.57
C GLN A 261 -17.01 23.27 7.76
N GLU A 262 -18.24 23.76 7.91
CA GLU A 262 -19.43 23.17 7.24
C GLU A 262 -19.62 23.61 5.77
N ASN A 263 -18.83 24.55 5.25
CA ASN A 263 -19.10 25.16 3.93
C ASN A 263 -18.27 24.68 2.74
N LEU A 264 -17.48 23.59 2.86
CA LEU A 264 -16.65 23.09 1.75
C LEU A 264 -17.22 21.89 0.98
N PHE A 265 -18.31 21.27 1.46
CA PHE A 265 -18.85 20.04 0.86
C PHE A 265 -19.97 20.23 -0.18
N ARG A 266 -20.34 21.46 -0.56
CA ARG A 266 -21.45 21.69 -1.51
C ARG A 266 -21.09 21.77 -3.00
N ASN A 267 -19.81 21.80 -3.39
CA ASN A 267 -19.44 22.16 -4.77
C ASN A 267 -18.78 21.06 -5.62
N TYR A 268 -18.81 19.78 -5.23
CA TYR A 268 -18.20 18.71 -6.03
C TYR A 268 -19.04 17.43 -6.11
N ALA A 269 -20.34 17.57 -6.40
CA ALA A 269 -21.15 16.48 -6.93
C ALA A 269 -21.30 16.68 -8.45
N TYR A 270 -20.49 15.96 -9.22
CA TYR A 270 -20.74 15.53 -10.61
C TYR A 270 -20.08 14.17 -10.81
#